data_AF-A0A7W9DNW7-F1
#
_entry.id   AF-A0A7W9DNW7-F1
#
_cell.length_a   1.000
_cell.length_b   1.000
_cell.length_c   1.000
_cell.angle_alpha   90.00
_cell.angle_beta   90.00
_cell.angle_gamma   90.00
#
_symmetry.space_group_name_H-M   'P 1'
#
loop_
_entity.id
_entity.type
_entity.pdbx_description
1 polymer ?
#
loop_
_entity_poly.entity_id
_entity_poly.type
_entity_poly.pdbx_seq_one_letter_code
_entity_poly.pdbx_strand_id
1 'polypeptide(L)'
;METFRKRTAFGALARAATVTATVAAALTVGAVTADAATIPKFKPPKVFGTTFQPDPRHDFTKHISPRHDGILRGWVTHYSGGVAEYEPIKWVKDKSGNTQGWFTGPPEGDNRAYASPVSSKVAFYSALGCRDQSELTVNRQGLGNKRCSRSVLISRMKAYPRPALITVHQGKIVKFQEIYTP
;
A
#
# COMPACT_ATOMS: atom_id res chain seq x y z
N MET A 1 13.02 61.37 -20.38
CA MET A 1 13.01 62.11 -21.66
C MET A 1 14.34 61.83 -22.37
N GLU A 2 14.33 61.91 -23.70
CA GLU A 2 15.37 61.47 -24.67
C GLU A 2 15.30 59.98 -25.08
N THR A 3 14.56 59.60 -26.13
CA THR A 3 14.74 59.72 -27.60
C THR A 3 15.56 58.61 -28.27
N PHE A 4 14.78 57.68 -28.82
CA PHE A 4 14.96 56.77 -29.97
C PHE A 4 15.83 57.30 -31.15
N ARG A 5 16.62 56.39 -31.76
CA ARG A 5 16.99 56.25 -33.21
C ARG A 5 18.00 55.08 -33.33
N LYS A 6 17.91 54.06 -34.21
CA LYS A 6 17.73 53.93 -35.67
C LYS A 6 17.14 52.52 -35.95
N ARG A 7 16.12 52.29 -36.81
CA ARG A 7 16.14 52.06 -38.29
C ARG A 7 17.24 51.06 -38.71
N THR A 8 17.03 49.94 -39.41
CA THR A 8 16.34 49.66 -40.70
C THR A 8 16.44 48.11 -40.89
N ALA A 9 15.41 47.30 -41.17
CA ALA A 9 14.60 47.08 -42.38
C ALA A 9 15.09 45.91 -43.29
N PHE A 10 14.09 45.27 -43.92
CA PHE A 10 14.08 44.39 -45.11
C PHE A 10 14.19 42.87 -44.94
N GLY A 11 13.18 42.18 -45.49
CA GLY A 11 13.22 40.74 -45.78
C GLY A 11 11.85 40.07 -45.76
N ALA A 12 11.00 40.41 -46.72
CA ALA A 12 9.69 39.78 -46.94
C ALA A 12 9.82 38.48 -47.77
N LEU A 13 8.65 37.84 -47.95
CA LEU A 13 8.31 36.65 -48.77
C LEU A 13 8.50 35.29 -48.09
N ALA A 14 7.65 34.28 -48.29
CA ALA A 14 6.22 34.12 -48.63
C ALA A 14 6.02 32.60 -48.82
N ARG A 15 4.75 32.16 -48.79
CA ARG A 15 4.20 30.85 -49.20
C ARG A 15 4.21 29.76 -48.12
N ALA A 16 3.08 29.48 -47.48
CA ALA A 16 1.86 28.81 -47.96
C ALA A 16 2.07 27.31 -48.24
N ALA A 17 1.50 26.47 -47.36
CA ALA A 17 0.92 25.19 -47.72
C ALA A 17 0.02 24.69 -46.56
N THR A 18 -1.28 24.69 -46.82
CA THR A 18 -2.35 24.00 -46.08
C THR A 18 -2.21 22.48 -46.20
N VAL A 19 -2.38 21.71 -45.11
CA VAL A 19 -3.13 20.45 -45.11
C VAL A 19 -3.72 20.20 -43.72
N THR A 20 -5.04 20.12 -43.68
CA THR A 20 -5.90 19.60 -42.61
C THR A 20 -5.74 18.08 -42.46
N ALA A 21 -5.61 17.59 -41.22
CA ALA A 21 -6.02 16.23 -40.86
C ALA A 21 -6.48 16.22 -39.39
N THR A 22 -7.80 16.33 -39.21
CA THR A 22 -8.51 15.99 -37.98
C THR A 22 -8.36 14.49 -37.73
N VAL A 23 -7.60 14.11 -36.69
CA VAL A 23 -7.70 12.77 -36.11
C VAL A 23 -8.49 12.89 -34.81
N ALA A 24 -9.81 12.75 -34.94
CA ALA A 24 -10.68 12.45 -33.81
C ALA A 24 -10.40 11.01 -33.38
N ALA A 25 -9.41 10.82 -32.50
CA ALA A 25 -9.29 9.58 -31.75
C ALA A 25 -10.33 9.61 -30.63
N ALA A 26 -11.54 9.16 -30.95
CA ALA A 26 -12.52 8.74 -29.95
C ALA A 26 -11.95 7.51 -29.23
N LEU A 27 -11.09 7.74 -28.23
CA LEU A 27 -10.81 6.77 -27.20
C LEU A 27 -12.10 6.63 -26.40
N THR A 28 -12.94 5.69 -26.82
CA THR A 28 -13.86 4.99 -25.94
C THR A 28 -13.01 4.30 -24.88
N VAL A 29 -12.60 5.09 -23.87
CA VAL A 29 -12.24 4.55 -22.57
C VAL A 29 -13.56 3.99 -22.05
N GLY A 30 -13.82 2.73 -22.40
CA GLY A 30 -14.80 1.93 -21.72
C GLY A 30 -14.58 2.19 -20.24
N ALA A 31 -15.58 2.76 -19.60
CA ALA A 31 -15.63 2.85 -18.17
C ALA A 31 -15.56 1.41 -17.68
N VAL A 32 -14.34 0.94 -17.44
CA VAL A 32 -14.10 -0.24 -16.63
C VAL A 32 -14.67 0.20 -15.30
N THR A 33 -15.91 -0.18 -15.05
CA THR A 33 -16.53 -0.08 -13.74
C THR A 33 -15.54 -0.79 -12.86
N ALA A 34 -14.73 0.00 -12.15
CA ALA A 34 -13.74 -0.54 -11.28
C ALA A 34 -14.56 -1.41 -10.33
N ASP A 35 -14.35 -2.71 -10.39
CA ASP A 35 -15.08 -3.63 -9.54
C ASP A 35 -14.66 -3.27 -8.11
N ALA A 36 -15.61 -2.95 -7.24
CA ALA A 36 -15.29 -2.80 -5.83
C ALA A 36 -14.99 -4.20 -5.34
N ALA A 37 -13.72 -4.62 -5.52
CA ALA A 37 -13.27 -5.98 -5.24
C ALA A 37 -13.87 -6.43 -3.92
N THR A 38 -14.86 -7.32 -4.01
CA THR A 38 -15.52 -7.88 -2.84
C THR A 38 -14.41 -8.58 -2.07
N ILE A 39 -14.03 -8.02 -0.92
CA ILE A 39 -12.93 -8.56 -0.12
C ILE A 39 -13.36 -9.97 0.31
N PRO A 40 -12.66 -11.03 -0.11
CA PRO A 40 -13.05 -12.38 0.25
C PRO A 40 -13.00 -12.58 1.77
N LYS A 41 -13.91 -13.41 2.28
CA LYS A 41 -13.92 -13.79 3.68
C LYS A 41 -12.90 -14.91 3.92
N PHE A 42 -11.71 -14.52 4.34
CA PHE A 42 -10.69 -15.46 4.83
C PHE A 42 -10.80 -15.61 6.35
N LYS A 43 -10.42 -16.79 6.86
CA LYS A 43 -10.32 -17.01 8.31
C LYS A 43 -9.20 -16.14 8.89
N PRO A 44 -9.50 -15.21 9.82
CA PRO A 44 -8.47 -14.37 10.41
C PRO A 44 -7.55 -15.20 11.32
N PRO A 45 -6.23 -14.95 11.29
CA PRO A 45 -5.30 -15.57 12.23
C PRO A 45 -5.48 -14.99 13.64
N LYS A 46 -4.89 -15.65 14.65
CA LYS A 46 -4.78 -15.05 15.98
C LYS A 46 -3.98 -13.74 15.88
N VAL A 47 -4.54 -12.64 16.39
CA VAL A 47 -3.91 -11.31 16.35
C VAL A 47 -2.57 -11.32 17.10
N PHE A 48 -2.53 -11.89 18.29
CA PHE A 48 -1.32 -12.03 19.12
C PHE A 48 -0.77 -13.46 19.07
N GLY A 49 -0.63 -14.02 17.86
CA GLY A 49 -0.09 -15.37 17.68
C GLY A 49 1.43 -15.42 17.86
N THR A 50 1.93 -16.45 18.56
CA THR A 50 3.34 -16.59 18.96
C THR A 50 4.22 -17.32 17.94
N THR A 51 3.65 -17.75 16.83
CA THR A 51 4.36 -18.42 15.73
C THR A 51 4.20 -17.65 14.43
N PHE A 52 5.21 -17.67 13.57
CA PHE A 52 5.07 -17.14 12.21
C PHE A 52 4.02 -17.97 11.45
N GLN A 53 3.24 -17.29 10.62
CA GLN A 53 2.28 -17.97 9.79
C GLN A 53 3.02 -18.72 8.68
N PRO A 54 2.80 -20.04 8.53
CA PRO A 54 3.41 -20.78 7.45
C PRO A 54 2.79 -20.37 6.12
N ASP A 55 3.60 -20.43 5.07
CA ASP A 55 3.15 -20.40 3.68
C ASP A 55 3.91 -21.49 2.90
N PRO A 56 3.50 -22.76 3.07
CA PRO A 56 4.30 -23.90 2.61
C PRO A 56 4.38 -24.01 1.08
N ARG A 57 3.55 -23.26 0.36
CA ARG A 57 3.55 -23.22 -1.10
C ARG A 57 4.42 -22.09 -1.65
N HIS A 58 4.92 -21.21 -0.78
CA HIS A 58 5.74 -20.08 -1.21
C HIS A 58 7.21 -20.46 -1.22
N ASP A 59 7.84 -20.28 -2.38
CA ASP A 59 9.25 -20.55 -2.58
C ASP A 59 10.08 -19.28 -2.39
N PHE A 60 10.53 -19.07 -1.16
CA PHE A 60 11.33 -17.92 -0.76
C PHE A 60 12.75 -17.89 -1.39
N THR A 61 13.18 -18.95 -2.07
CA THR A 61 14.52 -19.02 -2.68
C THR A 61 14.60 -18.37 -4.05
N LYS A 62 13.46 -18.20 -4.72
CA LYS A 62 13.42 -17.81 -6.14
C LYS A 62 13.36 -16.30 -6.37
N HIS A 63 12.59 -15.59 -5.56
CA HIS A 63 12.46 -14.13 -5.53
C HIS A 63 11.34 -13.73 -4.56
N ILE A 64 11.32 -12.47 -4.14
CA ILE A 64 10.20 -11.90 -3.39
C ILE A 64 8.98 -11.83 -4.33
N SER A 65 7.90 -12.51 -3.97
CA SER A 65 6.67 -12.56 -4.77
C SER A 65 5.43 -12.36 -3.90
N PRO A 66 4.24 -12.15 -4.51
CA PRO A 66 3.01 -12.07 -3.74
C PRO A 66 2.77 -13.33 -2.91
N ARG A 67 2.23 -13.10 -1.71
CA ARG A 67 1.73 -14.20 -0.88
C ARG A 67 0.55 -14.88 -1.57
N HIS A 68 0.33 -16.15 -1.29
CA HIS A 68 -0.96 -16.81 -1.55
C HIS A 68 -2.11 -16.06 -0.86
N ASP A 69 -3.29 -16.16 -1.49
CA ASP A 69 -4.54 -15.60 -1.00
C ASP A 69 -4.79 -15.92 0.48
N GLY A 70 -5.18 -14.90 1.24
CA GLY A 70 -5.43 -15.03 2.67
C GLY A 70 -5.03 -13.81 3.48
N ILE A 71 -5.00 -13.99 4.80
CA ILE A 71 -4.65 -12.94 5.76
C ILE A 71 -3.30 -13.26 6.40
N LEU A 72 -2.36 -12.36 6.23
CA LEU A 72 -1.06 -12.38 6.89
C LEU A 72 -1.06 -11.46 8.12
N ARG A 73 -0.59 -11.96 9.26
CA ARG A 73 -0.12 -11.08 10.32
C ARG A 73 1.31 -10.65 10.01
N GLY A 74 1.52 -9.36 9.74
CA GLY A 74 2.80 -8.83 9.28
C GLY A 74 2.93 -7.32 9.45
N TRP A 75 4.07 -6.77 9.04
CA TRP A 75 4.25 -5.33 8.84
C TRP A 75 4.86 -5.07 7.47
N VAL A 76 4.72 -3.84 6.99
CA VAL A 76 5.37 -3.38 5.76
C VAL A 76 6.77 -2.90 6.09
N THR A 77 7.76 -3.46 5.40
CA THR A 77 9.19 -3.13 5.55
C THR A 77 9.61 -2.08 4.52
N HIS A 78 9.02 -2.10 3.33
CA HIS A 78 9.31 -1.14 2.27
C HIS A 78 8.07 -0.84 1.42
N TYR A 79 7.97 0.37 0.89
CA TYR A 79 6.92 0.75 -0.04
C TYR A 79 7.44 1.67 -1.14
N SER A 80 7.37 1.20 -2.39
CA SER A 80 7.78 1.94 -3.58
C SER A 80 6.97 1.51 -4.79
N GLY A 81 6.76 2.43 -5.75
CA GLY A 81 6.10 2.11 -7.03
C GLY A 81 4.68 1.53 -6.92
N GLY A 82 3.99 1.72 -5.79
CA GLY A 82 2.67 1.10 -5.55
C GLY A 82 2.73 -0.32 -4.98
N VAL A 83 3.93 -0.87 -4.76
CA VAL A 83 4.20 -2.19 -4.22
C VAL A 83 4.63 -2.05 -2.76
N ALA A 84 4.06 -2.87 -1.89
CA ALA A 84 4.52 -3.02 -0.52
C ALA A 84 5.32 -4.31 -0.39
N GLU A 85 6.49 -4.23 0.21
CA GLU A 85 7.23 -5.37 0.75
C GLU A 85 6.85 -5.55 2.21
N TYR A 86 6.62 -6.79 2.62
CA TYR A 86 6.12 -7.09 3.96
C TYR A 86 6.53 -8.49 4.41
N GLU A 87 6.62 -8.68 5.72
CA GLU A 87 7.09 -9.93 6.32
C GLU A 87 6.13 -10.42 7.42
N PRO A 88 6.10 -11.73 7.73
CA PRO A 88 5.29 -12.27 8.81
C PRO A 88 5.84 -11.83 10.16
N ILE A 89 4.95 -11.54 11.11
CA ILE A 89 5.35 -11.19 12.49
C ILE A 89 4.76 -12.18 13.49
N LYS A 90 5.44 -12.35 14.62
CA LYS A 90 4.95 -13.12 15.78
C LYS A 90 4.96 -12.27 17.04
N TRP A 91 4.02 -12.54 17.93
CA TRP A 91 3.96 -11.92 19.25
C TRP A 91 4.94 -12.60 20.20
N VAL A 92 5.76 -11.80 20.87
CA VAL A 92 6.66 -12.22 21.96
C VAL A 92 6.11 -11.63 23.24
N LYS A 93 5.79 -12.49 24.20
CA LYS A 93 5.34 -12.06 25.53
C LYS A 93 6.53 -11.54 26.34
N ASP A 94 6.29 -10.56 27.19
CA ASP A 94 7.27 -10.16 28.19
C ASP A 94 7.63 -11.33 29.14
N LYS A 95 8.79 -11.23 29.80
CA LYS A 95 9.23 -12.23 30.79
C LYS A 95 8.46 -12.11 32.12
N SER A 96 7.70 -11.04 32.30
CA SER A 96 6.99 -10.72 33.54
C SER A 96 5.62 -11.37 33.63
N GLY A 97 5.20 -12.13 32.61
CA GLY A 97 3.92 -12.84 32.59
C GLY A 97 2.71 -11.91 32.44
N ASN A 98 2.94 -10.61 32.21
CA ASN A 98 1.90 -9.63 32.03
C ASN A 98 1.44 -9.59 30.57
N THR A 99 0.33 -8.91 30.33
CA THR A 99 -0.28 -8.68 29.01
C THR A 99 0.59 -7.88 28.03
N GLN A 100 1.84 -7.55 28.42
CA GLN A 100 2.75 -6.77 27.60
C GLN A 100 3.64 -7.69 26.75
N GLY A 101 4.13 -7.14 25.66
CA GLY A 101 4.88 -7.87 24.67
C GLY A 101 5.13 -7.01 23.43
N TRP A 102 5.77 -7.60 22.44
CA TRP A 102 6.07 -6.92 21.19
C TRP A 102 5.95 -7.87 20.01
N PHE A 103 5.74 -7.31 18.83
CA PHE A 103 5.87 -8.05 17.60
C PHE A 103 7.33 -8.12 17.17
N THR A 104 7.75 -9.29 16.70
CA THR A 104 9.05 -9.47 16.06
C THR A 104 8.87 -10.11 14.68
N GLY A 105 9.71 -9.72 13.74
CA GLY A 105 9.81 -10.30 12.40
C GLY A 105 10.69 -11.55 12.42
N PRO A 106 10.89 -12.17 11.25
CA PRO A 106 11.84 -13.26 11.07
C PRO A 106 13.25 -12.84 11.51
N PRO A 107 14.11 -13.77 11.96
CA PRO A 107 15.50 -13.44 12.25
C PRO A 107 16.21 -12.94 10.98
N GLU A 108 17.24 -12.14 11.18
CA GLU A 108 18.08 -11.66 10.07
C GLU A 108 18.60 -12.84 9.24
N GLY A 109 18.54 -12.71 7.91
CA GLY A 109 18.89 -13.77 6.97
C GLY A 109 17.79 -14.81 6.68
N ASP A 110 16.63 -14.75 7.36
CA ASP A 110 15.46 -15.54 6.99
C ASP A 110 14.70 -14.84 5.86
N ASN A 111 14.72 -15.40 4.65
CA ASN A 111 14.16 -14.81 3.43
C ASN A 111 12.62 -14.81 3.39
N ARG A 112 11.92 -14.54 4.49
CA ARG A 112 10.44 -14.56 4.55
C ARG A 112 9.83 -13.20 4.24
N ALA A 113 10.20 -12.63 3.10
CA ALA A 113 9.59 -11.41 2.58
C ALA A 113 8.63 -11.72 1.44
N TYR A 114 7.56 -10.95 1.36
CA TYR A 114 6.60 -10.94 0.25
C TYR A 114 6.56 -9.55 -0.36
N ALA A 115 6.15 -9.46 -1.62
CA ALA A 115 5.89 -8.19 -2.29
C ALA A 115 4.56 -8.25 -3.00
N SER A 116 3.71 -7.23 -2.84
CA SER A 116 2.42 -7.18 -3.53
C SER A 116 2.03 -5.74 -3.86
N PRO A 117 1.48 -5.49 -5.05
CA PRO A 117 0.83 -4.22 -5.34
C PRO A 117 -0.30 -3.92 -4.36
N VAL A 118 -0.41 -2.67 -3.94
CA VAL A 118 -1.52 -2.19 -3.12
C VAL A 118 -2.68 -1.80 -4.02
N SER A 119 -3.81 -2.51 -3.88
CA SER A 119 -5.02 -2.24 -4.64
C SER A 119 -5.42 -0.77 -4.58
N SER A 120 -5.92 -0.23 -5.69
CA SER A 120 -6.50 1.12 -5.72
C SER A 120 -7.70 1.27 -4.79
N LYS A 121 -8.34 0.14 -4.44
CA LYS A 121 -9.52 0.05 -3.57
C LYS A 121 -9.26 -0.56 -2.21
N VAL A 122 -7.99 -0.61 -1.81
CA VAL A 122 -7.58 -1.23 -0.54
C VAL A 122 -8.42 -0.72 0.64
N ALA A 123 -8.91 -1.66 1.45
CA ALA A 123 -9.59 -1.37 2.69
C ALA A 123 -8.59 -1.21 3.83
N PHE A 124 -8.24 0.04 4.13
CA PHE A 124 -7.44 0.43 5.28
C PHE A 124 -8.31 0.72 6.53
N TYR A 125 -8.00 0.04 7.63
CA TYR A 125 -8.56 0.28 8.96
C TYR A 125 -7.44 0.59 9.96
N SER A 126 -7.49 1.78 10.56
CA SER A 126 -6.48 2.21 11.52
C SER A 126 -6.86 1.90 12.95
N ALA A 127 -5.85 1.60 13.76
CA ALA A 127 -5.92 1.49 15.21
C ALA A 127 -5.75 2.83 15.94
N LEU A 128 -5.27 3.87 15.23
CA LEU A 128 -4.93 5.18 15.78
C LEU A 128 -5.60 6.31 14.97
N GLY A 129 -6.84 6.15 14.51
CA GLY A 129 -7.52 7.17 13.71
C GLY A 129 -6.85 7.48 12.37
N CYS A 130 -7.29 8.52 11.66
CA CYS A 130 -6.83 8.80 10.29
C CYS A 130 -5.83 9.96 10.14
N ARG A 131 -5.73 10.85 11.13
CA ARG A 131 -4.86 12.04 11.06
C ARG A 131 -3.83 12.05 12.18
N ASP A 132 -4.28 12.31 13.40
CA ASP A 132 -3.41 12.79 14.48
C ASP A 132 -2.76 11.66 15.29
N GLN A 133 -3.10 10.40 14.98
CA GLN A 133 -2.57 9.20 15.63
C GLN A 133 -2.79 9.11 17.14
N SER A 134 -3.63 10.00 17.69
CA SER A 134 -3.98 10.12 19.10
C SER A 134 -5.30 9.44 19.46
N GLU A 135 -6.15 9.14 18.47
CA GLU A 135 -7.46 8.53 18.68
C GLU A 135 -7.33 7.00 18.65
N LEU A 136 -7.45 6.34 19.80
CA LEU A 136 -7.47 4.88 19.86
C LEU A 136 -8.77 4.34 19.24
N THR A 137 -8.64 3.70 18.08
CA THR A 137 -9.77 3.20 17.28
C THR A 137 -9.65 1.70 17.07
N VAL A 138 -9.86 0.93 18.14
CA VAL A 138 -9.68 -0.54 18.14
C VAL A 138 -10.96 -1.27 18.51
N ASN A 139 -11.13 -2.49 17.99
CA ASN A 139 -12.14 -3.43 18.47
C ASN A 139 -11.63 -4.23 19.68
N ARG A 140 -12.48 -5.12 20.22
CA ARG A 140 -12.15 -5.98 21.38
C ARG A 140 -10.95 -6.90 21.16
N GLN A 141 -10.54 -7.14 19.90
CA GLN A 141 -9.41 -7.98 19.52
C GLN A 141 -8.12 -7.17 19.33
N GLY A 142 -8.14 -5.86 19.58
CA GLY A 142 -6.99 -4.97 19.35
C GLY A 142 -6.77 -4.64 17.87
N LEU A 143 -7.77 -4.85 17.00
CA LEU A 143 -7.68 -4.50 15.58
C LEU A 143 -8.28 -3.13 15.31
N GLY A 144 -7.64 -2.38 14.42
CA GLY A 144 -8.14 -1.10 13.94
C GLY A 144 -9.57 -1.21 13.40
N ASN A 145 -10.45 -0.30 13.80
CA ASN A 145 -11.85 -0.26 13.39
C ASN A 145 -12.22 1.01 12.60
N LYS A 146 -11.35 2.02 12.57
CA LYS A 146 -11.59 3.26 11.82
C LYS A 146 -11.18 3.11 10.36
N ARG A 147 -12.15 3.21 9.44
CA ARG A 147 -11.85 3.23 8.01
C ARG A 147 -11.15 4.54 7.63
N CYS A 148 -9.99 4.45 7.00
CA CYS A 148 -9.21 5.60 6.54
C CYS A 148 -8.91 5.51 5.03
N SER A 149 -8.50 6.62 4.41
CA SER A 149 -8.22 6.66 2.98
C SER A 149 -6.99 5.83 2.59
N ARG A 150 -6.88 5.48 1.31
CA ARG A 150 -5.67 4.86 0.74
C ARG A 150 -4.44 5.76 0.87
N SER A 151 -4.60 7.08 0.77
CA SER A 151 -3.48 8.02 0.94
C SER A 151 -2.90 7.97 2.35
N VAL A 152 -3.75 7.83 3.39
CA VAL A 152 -3.29 7.64 4.77
C VAL A 152 -2.53 6.33 4.90
N LEU A 153 -3.04 5.24 4.33
CA LEU A 153 -2.33 3.95 4.31
C LEU A 153 -0.92 4.08 3.72
N ILE A 154 -0.82 4.70 2.54
CA ILE A 154 0.47 4.87 1.84
C ILE A 154 1.43 5.71 2.67
N SER A 155 0.94 6.80 3.27
CA SER A 155 1.74 7.63 4.16
C SER A 155 2.31 6.80 5.32
N ARG A 156 1.49 5.94 5.94
CA ARG A 156 1.93 5.06 7.03
C ARG A 156 2.94 4.01 6.60
N MET A 157 2.71 3.36 5.46
CA MET A 157 3.63 2.37 4.90
C MET A 157 5.02 2.95 4.62
N LYS A 158 5.12 4.25 4.33
CA LYS A 158 6.39 4.95 4.10
C LYS A 158 7.08 5.43 5.39
N ALA A 159 6.32 5.59 6.48
CA ALA A 159 6.83 6.24 7.68
C ALA A 159 7.60 5.25 8.57
N TYR A 160 6.97 4.15 8.97
CA TYR A 160 7.59 3.12 9.81
C TYR A 160 6.72 1.85 9.85
N PRO A 161 7.31 0.68 10.17
CA PRO A 161 6.58 -0.58 10.25
C PRO A 161 5.48 -0.52 11.32
N ARG A 162 4.25 -0.84 10.90
CA ARG A 162 3.08 -0.98 11.78
C ARG A 162 2.61 -2.43 11.73
N PRO A 163 2.43 -3.12 12.87
CA PRO A 163 1.87 -4.47 12.87
C PRO A 163 0.43 -4.43 12.35
N ALA A 164 0.08 -5.35 11.47
CA ALA A 164 -1.21 -5.37 10.78
C ALA A 164 -1.64 -6.78 10.37
N LEU A 165 -2.94 -6.91 10.11
CA LEU A 165 -3.50 -7.96 9.28
C LEU A 165 -3.56 -7.47 7.82
N ILE A 166 -2.72 -8.06 6.99
CA ILE A 166 -2.55 -7.78 5.57
C ILE A 166 -3.32 -8.85 4.79
N THR A 167 -4.38 -8.47 4.10
CA THR A 167 -5.17 -9.39 3.27
C THR A 167 -4.72 -9.30 1.83
N VAL A 168 -4.27 -10.43 1.30
CA VAL A 168 -3.87 -10.59 -0.10
C VAL A 168 -4.94 -11.39 -0.83
N HIS A 169 -5.32 -10.91 -2.01
CA HIS A 169 -6.20 -11.61 -2.93
C HIS A 169 -5.77 -11.32 -4.36
N GLN A 170 -5.62 -12.38 -5.17
CA GLN A 170 -5.15 -12.30 -6.56
C GLN A 170 -3.83 -11.52 -6.67
N GLY A 171 -2.92 -11.78 -5.72
CA GLY A 171 -1.58 -11.17 -5.67
C GLY A 171 -1.57 -9.68 -5.29
N LYS A 172 -2.68 -9.10 -4.83
CA LYS A 172 -2.77 -7.69 -4.42
C LYS A 172 -3.17 -7.56 -2.96
N ILE A 173 -2.67 -6.53 -2.28
CA ILE A 173 -3.15 -6.15 -0.96
C ILE A 173 -4.51 -5.46 -1.12
N VAL A 174 -5.57 -6.13 -0.66
CA VAL A 174 -6.96 -5.68 -0.76
C VAL A 174 -7.52 -5.14 0.56
N LYS A 175 -6.92 -5.51 1.70
CA LYS A 175 -7.26 -4.96 3.01
C LYS A 175 -6.01 -4.89 3.89
N PHE A 176 -5.90 -3.81 4.65
CA PHE A 176 -4.84 -3.56 5.62
C PHE A 176 -5.50 -3.10 6.92
N GLN A 177 -5.37 -3.88 7.99
CA GLN A 177 -6.02 -3.59 9.26
C GLN A 177 -4.97 -3.60 10.37
N GLU A 178 -4.69 -2.44 10.94
CA GLU A 178 -3.65 -2.30 11.96
C GLU A 178 -3.97 -3.11 13.21
N ILE A 179 -2.92 -3.58 13.87
CA ILE A 179 -2.96 -4.21 15.18
C ILE A 179 -2.44 -3.16 16.17
N TYR A 180 -3.23 -2.87 17.19
CA TYR A 180 -2.77 -2.05 18.29
C TYR A 180 -1.81 -2.85 19.18
N THR A 181 -0.67 -2.24 19.47
CA THR A 181 0.28 -2.73 20.46
C THR A 181 0.32 -1.66 21.56
N PRO A 182 -0.10 -1.99 22.79
CA PRO A 182 -0.06 -1.07 23.94
C PRO A 182 1.35 -0.61 24.29
#